data_AF-A0A1H5ZC84-F1
#
_entry.id   AF-A0A1H5ZC84-F1
#
_cell.length_a   1.000
_cell.length_b   1.000
_cell.length_c   1.000
_cell.angle_alpha   90.00
_cell.angle_beta   90.00
_cell.angle_gamma   90.00
#
_symmetry.space_group_name_H-M   'P 1'
#
loop_
_entity.id
_entity.type
_entity.pdbx_description
1 polymer ?
#
loop_
_entity_poly.entity_id
_entity_poly.type
_entity_poly.pdbx_seq_one_letter_code
_entity_poly.pdbx_strand_id
1 'polypeptide(L)'
;MATLVLGAAGAAIGGSIGGAILGVSAATIGGFVGSTIGSVVDNWIVSSLAPTQRIEGPRLDSLRITSSTEGAVIPRVYGRMRMGGNVIWATDFREETKTTTQGGGKGGGGGGKVKTTEYLYYASFAVALCEGPITGIGRIWADGKPMDLSGVTWRWCPGDEAQAADPFIAAKMGAANTPAYRGTAYVVFEDLPLGNFGNRLPQLSFEVFRPLADPDTAEGLTQAVTMIPASGEFTYATTGIRKGSGGAQTSENLNALSDTADMVVALDRLQAMAPKVESVSLVVAWFGNDLRAGDCTIRPGVEVSAKTTSPQTWSVNGVSRAAAHLVSRDDQDRPVYGGTPADFAVVQAIKEMKARGLRVTFYPFILMDVPLGNTLPNPYSDSAAETGQPAFPWRGRITCSPAAGYAGSVDKTAAAAAQVTAFFGGASPSDFAVSGETVSWTGPSGDWGLRRMVLHYAHLCAAAGGVDAFLIGSELRGLTTIRDSATTYPAVAQLQSLATDVRSILGPGTAISYAADWSEYFGHQPGDGSGDVFFHLDPLWADSEIDFVGIDNYMPLSDWRDGFEHADAQEGWPAIYDRAYLQKNIAGGEGFDWFYASDTDRAAQVRTPITDGVYGEPWVFRYKDLWNWWS
;
A
#
# COMPACT_ATOMS: atom_id res chain seq x y z
N MET A 1 74.19 27.56 21.77
CA MET A 1 74.81 28.20 22.96
C MET A 1 73.73 28.43 24.00
N ALA A 2 74.01 28.03 25.26
CA ALA A 2 73.54 28.61 26.53
C ALA A 2 72.01 28.83 26.66
N THR A 3 71.16 27.91 27.16
CA THR A 3 71.01 27.36 28.53
C THR A 3 70.78 28.36 29.67
N LEU A 4 69.75 28.04 30.49
CA LEU A 4 69.61 28.29 31.94
C LEU A 4 69.13 29.72 32.33
N VAL A 5 68.25 29.96 33.31
CA VAL A 5 67.84 29.14 34.47
C VAL A 5 66.62 29.77 35.17
N LEU A 6 65.66 28.89 35.51
CA LEU A 6 64.79 28.80 36.70
C LEU A 6 64.24 30.02 37.45
N GLY A 7 62.91 30.01 37.56
CA GLY A 7 62.21 29.60 38.79
C GLY A 7 60.75 29.23 38.43
N ALA A 8 60.16 28.08 38.72
CA ALA A 8 60.44 27.04 39.69
C ALA A 8 59.88 25.68 39.18
N ALA A 9 60.60 24.59 39.43
CA ALA A 9 60.00 23.25 39.48
C ALA A 9 59.47 23.05 40.89
N GLY A 10 58.16 22.81 41.02
CA GLY A 10 57.48 22.80 42.32
C GLY A 10 56.21 21.96 42.33
N ALA A 11 56.31 20.75 41.80
CA ALA A 11 55.47 19.58 42.08
C ALA A 11 54.03 19.51 41.51
N ALA A 12 53.71 18.28 41.11
CA ALA A 12 52.40 17.69 40.88
C ALA A 12 51.73 17.94 39.52
N ILE A 13 52.08 17.04 38.59
CA ILE A 13 51.08 16.25 37.86
C ILE A 13 49.94 15.91 38.82
N GLY A 14 48.79 16.60 38.70
CA GLY A 14 47.61 16.39 39.54
C GLY A 14 46.86 17.68 39.89
N GLY A 15 45.69 17.87 39.27
CA GLY A 15 44.60 18.68 39.83
C GLY A 15 44.66 20.20 39.62
N SER A 16 44.16 20.68 38.46
CA SER A 16 43.43 21.96 38.34
C SER A 16 42.93 22.26 36.92
N ILE A 17 42.65 21.23 36.10
CA ILE A 17 41.58 21.33 35.08
C ILE A 17 40.27 21.11 35.85
N GLY A 18 39.87 22.13 36.60
CA GLY A 18 38.71 22.12 37.48
C GLY A 18 38.23 23.55 37.63
N GLY A 19 37.46 24.03 36.64
CA GLY A 19 36.90 25.37 36.70
C GLY A 19 36.39 25.93 35.37
N ALA A 20 35.56 25.19 34.62
CA ALA A 20 34.65 25.76 33.61
C ALA A 20 33.56 24.77 33.10
N ILE A 21 33.11 23.80 33.93
CA ILE A 21 31.99 22.88 33.60
C ILE A 21 30.70 23.24 34.36
N LEU A 22 30.57 24.45 34.92
CA LEU A 22 29.30 24.90 35.50
C LEU A 22 28.98 26.31 35.04
N GLY A 23 27.82 26.45 34.40
CA GLY A 23 27.44 27.63 33.66
C GLY A 23 27.10 28.88 34.49
N VAL A 24 27.01 29.95 33.69
CA VAL A 24 26.26 31.21 33.84
C VAL A 24 26.95 32.39 34.55
N SER A 25 26.74 33.54 33.90
CA SER A 25 26.83 34.95 34.33
C SER A 25 28.24 35.56 34.20
N ALA A 26 28.44 36.80 33.74
CA ALA A 26 27.63 38.01 33.53
C ALA A 26 28.46 38.90 32.55
N ALA A 27 28.06 40.00 31.93
CA ALA A 27 26.86 40.80 31.76
C ALA A 27 27.22 41.84 30.67
N THR A 28 26.36 41.95 29.66
CA THR A 28 25.76 43.20 29.13
C THR A 28 26.62 44.39 28.60
N ILE A 29 26.14 44.93 27.45
CA ILE A 29 26.23 46.32 26.90
C ILE A 29 27.48 46.63 26.05
N GLY A 30 27.44 47.08 24.79
CA GLY A 30 26.42 47.51 23.82
C GLY A 30 27.10 47.73 22.44
N GLY A 31 26.47 47.97 21.29
CA GLY A 31 25.08 48.29 20.96
C GLY A 31 24.79 48.08 19.46
N PHE A 32 23.63 48.60 19.09
CA PHE A 32 22.75 48.39 17.94
C PHE A 32 23.32 48.62 16.50
N VAL A 33 22.85 47.75 15.58
CA VAL A 33 22.29 47.99 14.21
C VAL A 33 23.17 48.01 12.95
N GLY A 34 22.85 47.03 12.08
CA GLY A 34 22.76 47.12 10.60
C GLY A 34 23.85 46.36 9.84
N SER A 35 23.63 45.36 8.98
CA SER A 35 22.43 44.70 8.45
C SER A 35 22.89 43.44 7.68
N THR A 36 22.56 42.26 8.21
CA THR A 36 22.10 41.02 7.51
C THR A 36 22.59 40.67 6.09
N ILE A 37 23.90 40.45 5.89
CA ILE A 37 24.44 39.56 4.81
C ILE A 37 25.55 38.58 5.30
N GLY A 38 26.04 38.67 6.56
CA GLY A 38 27.24 37.93 6.98
C GLY A 38 27.10 36.52 7.59
N SER A 39 25.91 36.07 8.00
CA SER A 39 25.80 34.89 8.89
C SER A 39 25.80 33.52 8.21
N VAL A 40 25.73 33.45 6.87
CA VAL A 40 25.77 32.17 6.14
C VAL A 40 27.19 31.81 5.72
N VAL A 41 28.06 32.82 5.55
CA VAL A 41 29.47 32.63 5.15
C VAL A 41 30.35 32.30 6.36
N ASP A 42 30.08 32.90 7.54
CA ASP A 42 30.86 32.62 8.75
C ASP A 42 30.67 31.18 9.28
N ASN A 43 29.50 30.55 9.11
CA ASN A 43 29.30 29.16 9.53
C ASN A 43 30.09 28.15 8.67
N TRP A 44 30.39 28.47 7.41
CA TRP A 44 31.20 27.62 6.53
C TRP A 44 32.70 27.80 6.77
N ILE A 45 33.13 29.00 7.17
CA ILE A 45 34.53 29.30 7.54
C ILE A 45 34.87 28.79 8.96
N VAL A 46 33.91 28.85 9.90
CA VAL A 46 34.11 28.31 11.26
C VAL A 46 34.09 26.78 11.29
N SER A 47 33.29 26.12 10.43
CA SER A 47 33.32 24.65 10.33
C SER A 47 34.56 24.10 9.62
N SER A 48 35.23 24.93 8.80
CA SER A 48 36.50 24.57 8.13
C SER A 48 37.76 24.90 8.96
N LEU A 49 37.64 25.69 10.03
CA LEU A 49 38.75 26.07 10.92
C LEU A 49 38.69 25.43 12.32
N ALA A 50 37.60 24.74 12.67
CA ALA A 50 37.53 23.94 13.89
C ALA A 50 38.26 22.59 13.66
N PRO A 51 39.22 22.19 14.52
CA PRO A 51 39.80 20.85 14.42
C PRO A 51 38.68 19.82 14.51
N THR A 52 38.63 18.94 13.52
CA THR A 52 37.62 17.88 13.41
C THR A 52 37.60 17.11 14.73
N GLN A 53 36.60 17.36 15.57
CA GLN A 53 36.31 16.47 16.69
C GLN A 53 35.85 15.15 16.06
N ARG A 54 36.80 14.23 15.89
CA ARG A 54 36.52 12.84 15.57
C ARG A 54 35.82 12.23 16.79
N ILE A 55 34.52 12.37 16.82
CA ILE A 55 33.66 11.54 17.64
C ILE A 55 33.50 10.25 16.83
N GLU A 56 34.26 9.22 17.20
CA GLU A 56 34.00 7.88 16.67
C GLU A 56 32.64 7.42 17.22
N GLY A 57 31.62 7.45 16.37
CA GLY A 57 30.32 6.82 16.65
C GLY A 57 30.42 5.29 16.63
N PRO A 58 29.38 4.57 17.10
CA PRO A 58 29.35 3.11 17.08
C PRO A 58 29.63 2.56 15.68
N ARG A 59 30.56 1.60 15.57
CA ARG A 59 30.92 0.98 14.29
C ARG A 59 29.81 0.02 13.83
N LEU A 60 29.66 -0.14 12.51
CA LEU A 60 28.80 -1.17 11.92
C LEU A 60 29.24 -2.55 12.41
N ASP A 61 28.47 -3.14 13.31
CA ASP A 61 28.73 -4.49 13.79
C ASP A 61 28.23 -5.48 12.73
N SER A 62 29.16 -6.13 12.03
CA SER A 62 28.83 -7.15 11.02
C SER A 62 28.20 -8.39 11.64
N LEU A 63 28.29 -8.56 12.97
CA LEU A 63 27.70 -9.64 13.75
C LEU A 63 26.63 -9.08 14.69
N ARG A 64 25.35 -9.37 14.43
CA ARG A 64 24.24 -9.00 15.30
C ARG A 64 24.10 -10.05 16.40
N ILE A 65 24.78 -9.83 17.53
CA ILE A 65 24.87 -10.78 18.64
C ILE A 65 23.78 -10.45 19.68
N THR A 66 23.05 -11.46 20.15
CA THR A 66 22.33 -11.39 21.42
C THR A 66 23.34 -11.48 22.56
N SER A 67 23.43 -10.43 23.37
CA SER A 67 24.32 -10.39 24.54
C SER A 67 23.54 -10.59 25.84
N SER A 68 24.25 -10.65 26.98
CA SER A 68 23.68 -10.65 28.33
C SER A 68 24.57 -9.81 29.25
N THR A 69 24.96 -8.62 28.77
CA THR A 69 26.02 -7.81 29.37
C THR A 69 25.45 -6.58 30.05
N GLU A 70 25.82 -6.37 31.32
CA GLU A 70 25.53 -5.13 32.03
C GLU A 70 26.36 -3.97 31.45
N GLY A 71 25.75 -2.79 31.32
CA GLY A 71 26.39 -1.61 30.70
C GLY A 71 26.30 -1.56 29.18
N ALA A 72 25.63 -2.50 28.53
CA ALA A 72 25.28 -2.38 27.12
C ALA A 72 24.35 -1.18 26.87
N VAL A 73 24.53 -0.49 25.75
CA VAL A 73 23.68 0.66 25.37
C VAL A 73 22.28 0.18 25.00
N ILE A 74 21.26 1.01 25.28
CA ILE A 74 19.91 0.83 24.74
C ILE A 74 19.85 1.51 23.37
N PRO A 75 19.70 0.76 22.26
CA PRO A 75 19.69 1.35 20.93
C PRO A 75 18.44 2.19 20.68
N ARG A 76 18.54 3.15 19.76
CA ARG A 76 17.39 3.84 19.16
C ARG A 76 17.20 3.36 17.73
N VAL A 77 15.96 3.13 17.33
CA VAL A 77 15.61 2.63 15.98
C VAL A 77 14.62 3.60 15.36
N TYR A 78 14.77 3.83 14.06
CA TYR A 78 13.83 4.60 13.25
C TYR A 78 13.48 3.77 12.00
N GLY A 79 12.19 3.62 11.73
CA GLY A 79 11.67 2.81 10.64
C GLY A 79 11.71 1.30 10.93
N ARG A 80 12.06 0.50 9.92
CA ARG A 80 12.10 -0.96 9.96
C ARG A 80 13.56 -1.44 9.97
N MET A 81 14.00 -2.05 11.06
CA MET A 81 15.40 -2.48 11.21
C MET A 81 15.50 -3.87 11.83
N ARG A 82 16.39 -4.72 11.30
CA ARG A 82 16.75 -5.98 11.96
C ARG A 82 17.89 -5.73 12.94
N MET A 83 17.69 -6.09 14.20
CA MET A 83 18.66 -5.89 15.28
C MET A 83 18.78 -7.12 16.19
N GLY A 84 19.93 -7.28 16.85
CA GLY A 84 20.06 -8.19 17.99
C GLY A 84 19.39 -7.58 19.22
N GLY A 85 19.43 -8.30 20.34
CA GLY A 85 18.96 -7.78 21.62
C GLY A 85 19.88 -8.14 22.78
N ASN A 86 19.50 -7.75 23.99
CA ASN A 86 20.24 -8.07 25.22
C ASN A 86 19.32 -8.84 26.17
N VAL A 87 19.75 -10.00 26.67
CA VAL A 87 18.96 -10.78 27.64
C VAL A 87 18.91 -10.01 28.96
N ILE A 88 17.70 -9.69 29.40
CA ILE A 88 17.43 -8.91 30.63
C ILE A 88 16.83 -9.77 31.75
N TRP A 89 16.32 -10.94 31.42
CA TRP A 89 15.76 -11.90 32.38
C TRP A 89 15.82 -13.30 31.79
N ALA A 90 16.09 -14.31 32.62
CA ALA A 90 16.02 -15.71 32.25
C ALA A 90 15.77 -16.57 33.50
N THR A 91 15.11 -17.72 33.32
CA THR A 91 15.05 -18.77 34.34
C THR A 91 16.15 -19.81 34.11
N ASP A 92 16.32 -20.71 35.08
CA ASP A 92 17.07 -21.96 34.84
C ASP A 92 16.43 -22.77 33.70
N PHE A 93 17.24 -23.61 33.05
CA PHE A 93 16.75 -24.53 32.01
C PHE A 93 15.80 -25.57 32.62
N ARG A 94 14.66 -25.80 31.96
CA ARG A 94 13.75 -26.90 32.29
C ARG A 94 14.14 -28.14 31.50
N GLU A 95 14.43 -29.23 32.19
CA GLU A 95 14.72 -30.53 31.59
C GLU A 95 13.49 -31.44 31.67
N GLU A 96 13.15 -32.10 30.56
CA GLU A 96 12.08 -33.10 30.48
C GLU A 96 12.62 -34.40 29.88
N THR A 97 12.38 -35.52 30.56
CA THR A 97 12.87 -36.84 30.12
C THR A 97 11.77 -37.64 29.44
N LYS A 98 12.00 -38.05 28.19
CA LYS A 98 11.08 -38.90 27.42
C LYS A 98 11.68 -40.29 27.22
N THR A 99 11.11 -41.29 27.87
CA THR A 99 11.55 -42.69 27.70
C THR A 99 10.67 -43.42 26.70
N THR A 100 11.21 -43.85 25.57
CA THR A 100 10.54 -44.75 24.63
C THR A 100 11.11 -46.16 24.75
N THR A 101 10.25 -47.18 24.75
CA THR A 101 10.67 -48.58 24.77
C THR A 101 10.27 -49.24 23.47
N GLN A 102 11.25 -49.63 22.64
CA GLN A 102 11.00 -50.42 21.43
C GLN A 102 11.22 -51.91 21.70
N GLY A 103 10.26 -52.73 21.23
CA GLY A 103 10.37 -54.18 21.23
C GLY A 103 11.10 -54.67 19.98
N GLY A 104 12.19 -55.42 20.16
CA GLY A 104 12.93 -56.03 19.05
C GLY A 104 12.09 -57.02 18.24
N GLY A 105 12.12 -56.88 16.92
CA GLY A 105 11.43 -57.77 15.97
C GLY A 105 11.92 -59.21 16.00
N LYS A 106 11.03 -60.14 15.63
CA LYS A 106 11.18 -61.61 15.70
C LYS A 106 12.47 -62.15 15.07
N GLY A 107 13.36 -62.66 15.91
CA GLY A 107 14.42 -63.63 15.62
C GLY A 107 14.79 -64.31 16.93
N GLY A 108 14.74 -65.64 16.97
CA GLY A 108 14.67 -66.44 18.21
C GLY A 108 15.74 -66.13 19.27
N GLY A 109 15.30 -66.15 20.54
CA GLY A 109 16.15 -66.22 21.73
C GLY A 109 16.62 -64.86 22.28
N GLY A 110 15.90 -64.32 23.27
CA GLY A 110 16.42 -63.28 24.17
C GLY A 110 16.38 -61.83 23.67
N GLY A 111 15.29 -61.39 23.04
CA GLY A 111 15.13 -60.00 22.58
C GLY A 111 15.10 -58.99 23.74
N GLY A 112 16.20 -58.28 23.98
CA GLY A 112 16.30 -57.20 24.94
C GLY A 112 15.36 -56.03 24.59
N LYS A 113 14.68 -55.49 25.60
CA LYS A 113 13.92 -54.23 25.47
C LYS A 113 14.93 -53.09 25.39
N VAL A 114 14.95 -52.34 24.29
CA VAL A 114 15.76 -51.12 24.20
C VAL A 114 14.92 -49.97 24.75
N LYS A 115 15.35 -49.40 25.88
CA LYS A 115 14.82 -48.14 26.43
C LYS A 115 15.69 -47.00 25.93
N THR A 116 15.13 -46.11 25.12
CA THR A 116 15.77 -44.86 24.72
C THR A 116 15.23 -43.75 25.60
N THR A 117 16.10 -43.07 26.35
CA THR A 117 15.74 -41.89 27.16
C THR A 117 16.26 -40.65 26.45
N GLU A 118 15.36 -39.79 26.01
CA GLU A 118 15.67 -38.48 25.40
C GLU A 118 15.53 -37.39 26.47
N TYR A 119 16.47 -36.45 26.48
CA TYR A 119 16.43 -35.25 27.32
C TYR A 119 16.04 -34.05 26.46
N LEU A 120 14.95 -33.38 26.82
CA LEU A 120 14.43 -32.19 26.15
C LEU A 120 14.67 -30.98 27.05
N TYR A 121 15.31 -29.95 26.51
CA TYR A 121 15.62 -28.73 27.24
C TYR A 121 14.75 -27.57 26.76
N TYR A 122 14.28 -26.77 27.71
CA TYR A 122 13.48 -25.58 27.45
C TYR A 122 14.04 -24.38 28.22
N ALA A 123 13.91 -23.18 27.64
CA ALA A 123 14.33 -21.93 28.29
C ALA A 123 13.22 -20.88 28.27
N SER A 124 13.07 -20.20 29.40
CA SER A 124 12.21 -19.04 29.56
C SER A 124 13.08 -17.80 29.77
N PHE A 125 12.95 -16.79 28.92
CA PHE A 125 13.82 -15.62 28.94
C PHE A 125 13.21 -14.38 28.25
N ALA A 126 13.74 -13.21 28.56
CA ALA A 126 13.36 -11.93 27.98
C ALA A 126 14.56 -11.22 27.35
N VAL A 127 14.34 -10.60 26.20
CA VAL A 127 15.36 -9.93 25.38
C VAL A 127 14.94 -8.47 25.16
N ALA A 128 15.69 -7.52 25.72
CA ALA A 128 15.56 -6.09 25.41
C ALA A 128 16.07 -5.80 24.00
N LEU A 129 15.35 -4.93 23.29
CA LEU A 129 15.62 -4.59 21.90
C LEU A 129 16.16 -3.17 21.78
N CYS A 130 15.31 -2.18 22.02
CA CYS A 130 15.61 -0.77 21.84
C CYS A 130 14.77 0.09 22.78
N GLU A 131 15.04 1.38 22.79
CA GLU A 131 14.16 2.39 23.38
C GLU A 131 12.80 2.32 22.69
N GLY A 132 11.71 2.33 23.47
CA GLY A 132 10.34 2.35 22.97
C GLY A 132 9.80 3.77 22.71
N PRO A 133 8.54 3.91 22.30
CA PRO A 133 7.65 2.83 21.90
C PRO A 133 8.01 2.29 20.50
N ILE A 134 7.91 0.98 20.31
CA ILE A 134 7.87 0.33 18.99
C ILE A 134 6.43 -0.04 18.65
N THR A 135 6.13 -0.21 17.37
CA THR A 135 4.77 -0.53 16.88
C THR A 135 4.63 -1.98 16.44
N GLY A 136 5.72 -2.73 16.31
CA GLY A 136 5.64 -4.13 15.95
C GLY A 136 6.97 -4.87 15.92
N ILE A 137 6.86 -6.20 15.96
CA ILE A 137 7.93 -7.15 15.70
C ILE A 137 7.54 -7.99 14.49
N GLY A 138 8.40 -8.01 13.46
CA GLY A 138 8.25 -8.84 12.28
C GLY A 138 8.95 -10.18 12.44
N ARG A 139 9.76 -10.54 11.44
CA ARG A 139 10.54 -11.77 11.47
C ARG A 139 11.48 -11.84 12.67
N ILE A 140 11.58 -13.04 13.25
CA ILE A 140 12.57 -13.41 14.25
C ILE A 140 13.52 -14.41 13.60
N TRP A 141 14.82 -14.24 13.81
CA TRP A 141 15.84 -15.18 13.36
C TRP A 141 16.57 -15.75 14.55
N ALA A 142 16.81 -17.06 14.52
CA ALA A 142 17.64 -17.80 15.45
C ALA A 142 18.87 -18.32 14.71
N ASP A 143 20.07 -18.03 15.23
CA ASP A 143 21.36 -18.43 14.65
C ASP A 143 21.48 -18.08 13.15
N GLY A 144 20.96 -16.90 12.77
CA GLY A 144 21.01 -16.36 11.41
C GLY A 144 19.88 -16.83 10.47
N LYS A 145 19.10 -17.85 10.84
CA LYS A 145 18.00 -18.39 10.02
C LYS A 145 16.63 -17.93 10.54
N PRO A 146 15.63 -17.68 9.66
CA PRO A 146 14.27 -17.40 10.11
C PRO A 146 13.79 -18.50 11.06
N MET A 147 13.26 -18.09 12.21
CA MET A 147 12.71 -18.99 13.22
C MET A 147 11.23 -19.18 12.96
N ASP A 148 10.81 -20.45 12.88
CA ASP A 148 9.39 -20.80 12.91
C ASP A 148 8.86 -20.55 14.32
N LEU A 149 7.81 -19.72 14.42
CA LEU A 149 7.17 -19.36 15.68
C LEU A 149 5.94 -20.23 15.96
N SER A 150 5.61 -21.18 15.08
CA SER A 150 4.53 -22.13 15.26
C SER A 150 4.74 -22.95 16.52
N GLY A 151 3.80 -22.86 17.46
CA GLY A 151 3.87 -23.56 18.76
C GLY A 151 4.89 -22.96 19.74
N VAL A 152 5.52 -21.83 19.42
CA VAL A 152 6.36 -21.07 20.34
C VAL A 152 5.48 -20.11 21.12
N THR A 153 5.51 -20.18 22.44
CA THR A 153 4.84 -19.18 23.30
C THR A 153 5.76 -17.98 23.47
N TRP A 154 5.40 -16.86 22.87
CA TRP A 154 6.14 -15.62 22.97
C TRP A 154 5.22 -14.40 22.96
N ARG A 155 5.73 -13.27 23.42
CA ARG A 155 5.07 -11.96 23.33
C ARG A 155 6.11 -10.85 23.31
N TRP A 156 5.70 -9.65 22.91
CA TRP A 156 6.53 -8.47 22.97
C TRP A 156 5.82 -7.34 23.71
N CYS A 157 6.65 -6.44 24.22
CA CYS A 157 6.28 -5.31 25.04
C CYS A 157 6.73 -4.04 24.29
N PRO A 158 5.82 -3.08 23.98
CA PRO A 158 6.13 -1.89 23.18
C PRO A 158 7.21 -0.96 23.74
N GLY A 159 7.38 -0.95 25.05
CA GLY A 159 8.38 -0.12 25.73
C GLY A 159 7.96 1.33 25.94
N ASP A 160 6.67 1.65 25.96
CA ASP A 160 6.21 2.96 26.41
C ASP A 160 6.36 3.12 27.94
N GLU A 161 6.23 4.36 28.43
CA GLU A 161 6.36 4.69 29.86
C GLU A 161 5.18 4.21 30.71
N ALA A 162 4.03 3.91 30.11
CA ALA A 162 2.84 3.41 30.80
C ALA A 162 2.84 1.87 30.91
N GLN A 163 3.76 1.20 30.21
CA GLN A 163 3.84 -0.26 30.16
C GLN A 163 3.91 -0.90 31.56
N ALA A 164 3.17 -1.99 31.72
CA ALA A 164 3.12 -2.80 32.94
C ALA A 164 4.17 -3.93 32.93
N ALA A 165 4.39 -4.52 34.11
CA ALA A 165 5.23 -5.70 34.24
C ALA A 165 4.68 -6.89 33.44
N ASP A 166 5.59 -7.66 32.83
CA ASP A 166 5.24 -8.88 32.12
C ASP A 166 4.55 -9.90 33.04
N PRO A 167 3.39 -10.47 32.66
CA PRO A 167 2.62 -11.34 33.54
C PRO A 167 3.33 -12.65 33.89
N PHE A 168 4.13 -13.23 32.99
CA PHE A 168 4.85 -14.47 33.26
C PHE A 168 6.10 -14.25 34.09
N ILE A 169 6.85 -13.19 33.80
CA ILE A 169 7.98 -12.79 34.65
C ILE A 169 7.43 -12.50 36.06
N ALA A 170 6.29 -11.81 36.16
CA ALA A 170 5.59 -11.56 37.43
C ALA A 170 5.13 -12.83 38.13
N ALA A 171 4.65 -13.83 37.40
CA ALA A 171 4.30 -15.12 37.96
C ALA A 171 5.52 -15.88 38.52
N LYS A 172 6.72 -15.67 37.96
CA LYS A 172 7.96 -16.33 38.40
C LYS A 172 8.67 -15.59 39.53
N MET A 173 8.72 -14.25 39.48
CA MET A 173 9.48 -13.42 40.44
C MET A 173 8.60 -12.80 41.54
N GLY A 174 7.28 -12.82 41.37
CA GLY A 174 6.32 -12.09 42.19
C GLY A 174 6.14 -10.64 41.72
N ALA A 175 4.92 -10.13 41.84
CA ALA A 175 4.55 -8.80 41.35
C ALA A 175 5.41 -7.66 41.94
N ALA A 176 5.80 -7.75 43.20
CA ALA A 176 6.61 -6.74 43.88
C ALA A 176 8.07 -6.66 43.37
N ASN A 177 8.59 -7.75 42.80
CA ASN A 177 10.00 -7.86 42.37
C ASN A 177 10.16 -7.78 40.86
N THR A 178 9.07 -7.61 40.11
CA THR A 178 9.11 -7.66 38.64
C THR A 178 9.18 -6.26 38.06
N PRO A 179 10.29 -5.88 37.42
CA PRO A 179 10.39 -4.60 36.75
C PRO A 179 9.46 -4.57 35.53
N ALA A 180 8.90 -3.39 35.24
CA ALA A 180 8.08 -3.15 34.06
C ALA A 180 8.88 -2.80 32.80
N TYR A 181 10.21 -2.59 32.95
CA TYR A 181 11.12 -2.16 31.90
C TYR A 181 10.57 -1.00 31.03
N ARG A 182 9.98 0.00 31.71
CA ARG A 182 9.42 1.19 31.06
C ARG A 182 10.47 1.90 30.20
N GLY A 183 10.04 2.42 29.05
CA GLY A 183 10.93 3.05 28.07
C GLY A 183 11.74 2.06 27.22
N THR A 184 11.66 0.74 27.47
CA THR A 184 12.41 -0.29 26.74
C THR A 184 11.48 -1.32 26.11
N ALA A 185 11.58 -1.48 24.80
CA ALA A 185 10.88 -2.54 24.10
C ALA A 185 11.61 -3.87 24.30
N TYR A 186 10.88 -4.93 24.64
CA TYR A 186 11.46 -6.26 24.87
C TYR A 186 10.54 -7.40 24.44
N VAL A 187 11.12 -8.58 24.22
CA VAL A 187 10.42 -9.81 23.83
C VAL A 187 10.59 -10.85 24.92
N VAL A 188 9.54 -11.60 25.24
CA VAL A 188 9.56 -12.70 26.21
C VAL A 188 9.24 -14.01 25.49
N PHE A 189 10.05 -15.04 25.74
CA PHE A 189 9.81 -16.42 25.33
C PHE A 189 9.52 -17.27 26.56
N GLU A 190 8.49 -18.11 26.48
CA GLU A 190 8.15 -19.08 27.51
C GLU A 190 8.46 -20.49 27.03
N ASP A 191 9.25 -21.21 27.83
CA ASP A 191 9.62 -22.61 27.60
C ASP A 191 9.99 -22.90 26.14
N LEU A 192 10.86 -22.06 25.56
CA LEU A 192 11.35 -22.23 24.20
C LEU A 192 12.11 -23.56 24.08
N PRO A 193 11.70 -24.49 23.18
CA PRO A 193 12.40 -25.75 22.98
C PRO A 193 13.80 -25.52 22.39
N LEU A 194 14.84 -26.07 23.04
CA LEU A 194 16.23 -25.85 22.64
C LEU A 194 16.82 -26.98 21.78
N GLY A 195 16.09 -28.07 21.56
CA GLY A 195 16.59 -29.22 20.80
C GLY A 195 17.11 -28.85 19.41
N ASN A 196 16.39 -27.97 18.71
CA ASN A 196 16.77 -27.49 17.37
C ASN A 196 17.97 -26.53 17.37
N PHE A 197 18.36 -26.04 18.55
CA PHE A 197 19.44 -25.07 18.75
C PHE A 197 20.65 -25.70 19.46
N GLY A 198 20.73 -27.04 19.46
CA GLY A 198 21.84 -27.76 20.12
C GLY A 198 21.81 -27.65 21.64
N ASN A 199 20.62 -27.54 22.24
CA ASN A 199 20.40 -27.41 23.68
C ASN A 199 21.09 -26.20 24.32
N ARG A 200 21.20 -25.10 23.57
CA ARG A 200 21.64 -23.80 24.07
C ARG A 200 20.65 -22.71 23.68
N LEU A 201 20.75 -21.55 24.33
CA LEU A 201 20.06 -20.36 23.86
C LEU A 201 20.55 -19.97 22.45
N PRO A 202 19.65 -19.82 21.47
CA PRO A 202 20.01 -19.36 20.14
C PRO A 202 20.40 -17.88 20.16
N GLN A 203 21.23 -17.48 19.19
CA GLN A 203 21.50 -16.07 18.92
C GLN A 203 20.31 -15.49 18.17
N LEU A 204 19.54 -14.63 18.85
CA LEU A 204 18.32 -14.05 18.31
C LEU A 204 18.56 -12.69 17.64
N SER A 205 17.79 -12.43 16.60
CA SER A 205 17.65 -11.09 16.04
C SER A 205 16.22 -10.89 15.57
N PHE A 206 15.77 -9.65 15.60
CA PHE A 206 14.37 -9.27 15.48
C PHE A 206 14.24 -8.18 14.44
N GLU A 207 13.24 -8.28 13.59
CA GLU A 207 12.77 -7.20 12.73
C GLU A 207 11.88 -6.28 13.56
N VAL A 208 12.34 -5.08 13.84
CA VAL A 208 11.65 -4.11 14.70
C VAL A 208 11.05 -3.00 13.84
N PHE A 209 9.80 -2.65 14.11
CA PHE A 209 9.10 -1.52 13.50
C PHE A 209 8.98 -0.39 14.53
N ARG A 210 9.60 0.75 14.24
CA ARG A 210 9.49 2.00 15.01
C ARG A 210 9.31 3.17 14.04
N PRO A 211 8.11 3.34 13.45
CA PRO A 211 7.85 4.44 12.53
C PRO A 211 8.01 5.78 13.24
N LEU A 212 8.40 6.79 12.49
CA LEU A 212 8.34 8.17 12.94
C LEU A 212 6.87 8.60 12.83
N ALA A 213 6.02 8.26 13.81
CA ALA A 213 4.59 8.55 13.73
C ALA A 213 4.23 9.99 14.17
N ASP A 214 5.07 10.96 13.84
CA ASP A 214 4.85 12.37 14.18
C ASP A 214 3.78 12.98 13.25
N PRO A 215 3.01 13.99 13.70
CA PRO A 215 1.95 14.58 12.88
C PRO A 215 2.38 15.21 11.55
N ASP A 216 3.68 15.45 11.33
CA ASP A 216 4.22 16.01 10.08
C ASP A 216 4.91 14.94 9.19
N THR A 217 4.77 13.66 9.51
CA THR A 217 5.39 12.54 8.77
C THR A 217 4.36 11.79 7.94
N ALA A 218 4.80 11.06 6.91
CA ALA A 218 3.90 10.24 6.10
C ALA A 218 3.24 9.15 6.95
N GLU A 219 4.02 8.46 7.78
CA GLU A 219 3.58 7.39 8.69
C GLU A 219 2.56 7.89 9.72
N GLY A 220 2.77 9.12 10.23
CA GLY A 220 1.87 9.77 11.18
C GLY A 220 0.68 10.50 10.54
N LEU A 221 0.61 10.64 9.22
CA LEU A 221 -0.49 11.32 8.51
C LEU A 221 -1.38 10.38 7.70
N THR A 222 -0.87 9.21 7.29
CA THR A 222 -1.61 8.30 6.42
C THR A 222 -2.75 7.64 7.19
N GLN A 223 -3.98 7.95 6.79
CA GLN A 223 -5.23 7.42 7.38
C GLN A 223 -5.90 6.36 6.50
N ALA A 224 -5.58 6.35 5.20
CA ALA A 224 -6.13 5.40 4.25
C ALA A 224 -5.09 4.99 3.21
N VAL A 225 -5.21 3.77 2.69
CA VAL A 225 -4.35 3.25 1.62
C VAL A 225 -5.16 2.48 0.58
N THR A 226 -4.64 2.41 -0.64
CA THR A 226 -5.17 1.55 -1.70
C THR A 226 -4.39 0.24 -1.75
N MET A 227 -5.11 -0.89 -1.65
CA MET A 227 -4.53 -2.23 -1.73
C MET A 227 -4.32 -2.61 -3.19
N ILE A 228 -3.06 -2.63 -3.62
CA ILE A 228 -2.58 -3.03 -4.94
C ILE A 228 -1.94 -4.42 -4.88
N PRO A 229 -1.91 -5.22 -5.97
CA PRO A 229 -2.00 -4.82 -7.39
C PRO A 229 -3.37 -5.00 -8.07
N ALA A 230 -4.47 -5.19 -7.34
CA ALA A 230 -5.80 -5.52 -7.88
C ALA A 230 -5.95 -6.88 -8.58
N SER A 231 -4.83 -7.55 -8.84
CA SER A 231 -4.71 -8.79 -9.60
C SER A 231 -3.81 -9.82 -8.89
N GLY A 232 -3.76 -11.03 -9.44
CA GLY A 232 -3.20 -12.23 -8.87
C GLY A 232 -4.29 -13.12 -8.25
N GLU A 233 -4.38 -14.34 -8.76
CA GLU A 233 -5.49 -15.27 -8.56
C GLU A 233 -5.79 -15.58 -7.07
N PHE A 234 -4.77 -15.52 -6.21
CA PHE A 234 -4.85 -15.85 -4.78
C PHE A 234 -4.25 -14.79 -3.86
N THR A 235 -3.90 -13.61 -4.38
CA THR A 235 -3.16 -12.56 -3.66
C THR A 235 -3.83 -12.14 -2.34
N TYR A 236 -5.16 -12.14 -2.31
CA TYR A 236 -5.97 -11.70 -1.18
C TYR A 236 -6.35 -12.83 -0.20
N ALA A 237 -5.99 -14.08 -0.50
CA ALA A 237 -6.31 -15.18 0.40
C ALA A 237 -5.52 -15.03 1.72
N THR A 238 -6.19 -15.27 2.83
CA THR A 238 -5.61 -15.18 4.19
C THR A 238 -5.04 -16.53 4.66
N THR A 239 -5.20 -17.57 3.85
CA THR A 239 -4.61 -18.88 4.06
C THR A 239 -3.61 -19.20 2.94
N GLY A 240 -2.61 -20.03 3.27
CA GLY A 240 -1.59 -20.43 2.31
C GLY A 240 -2.14 -21.32 1.20
N ILE A 241 -2.00 -20.87 -0.05
CA ILE A 241 -2.32 -21.61 -1.27
C ILE A 241 -1.03 -22.12 -1.90
N ARG A 242 -1.06 -23.39 -2.31
CA ARG A 242 0.06 -24.04 -3.00
C ARG A 242 -0.40 -24.61 -4.33
N LYS A 243 0.39 -24.44 -5.39
CA LYS A 243 0.21 -25.09 -6.69
C LYS A 243 1.03 -26.38 -6.80
N GLY A 244 0.51 -27.31 -7.59
CA GLY A 244 1.12 -28.62 -7.84
C GLY A 244 0.43 -29.77 -7.12
N SER A 245 0.85 -31.00 -7.43
CA SER A 245 0.32 -32.24 -6.84
C SER A 245 1.44 -33.07 -6.22
N GLY A 246 1.13 -33.81 -5.15
CA GLY A 246 2.10 -34.67 -4.46
C GLY A 246 3.22 -33.88 -3.77
N GLY A 247 4.45 -34.42 -3.80
CA GLY A 247 5.62 -33.85 -3.10
C GLY A 247 6.26 -32.60 -3.74
N ALA A 248 5.78 -32.15 -4.90
CA ALA A 248 6.33 -31.01 -5.64
C ALA A 248 5.40 -29.79 -5.60
N GLN A 249 5.05 -29.35 -4.39
CA GLN A 249 4.21 -28.16 -4.18
C GLN A 249 5.04 -26.89 -4.09
N THR A 250 4.57 -25.82 -4.73
CA THR A 250 5.14 -24.47 -4.64
C THR A 250 4.08 -23.49 -4.16
N SER A 251 4.48 -22.47 -3.41
CA SER A 251 3.55 -21.48 -2.85
C SER A 251 3.04 -20.51 -3.92
N GLU A 252 1.77 -20.10 -3.81
CA GLU A 252 1.17 -19.04 -4.64
C GLU A 252 1.13 -17.69 -3.91
N ASN A 253 0.90 -17.68 -2.59
CA ASN A 253 0.72 -16.47 -1.78
C ASN A 253 1.48 -16.50 -0.43
N LEU A 254 2.65 -17.16 -0.40
CA LEU A 254 3.53 -17.28 0.76
C LEU A 254 4.93 -16.78 0.40
N ASN A 255 5.00 -15.59 -0.19
CA ASN A 255 6.24 -15.02 -0.70
C ASN A 255 6.99 -14.24 0.39
N ALA A 256 6.26 -13.59 1.29
CA ALA A 256 6.82 -12.78 2.37
C ALA A 256 7.31 -13.64 3.55
N LEU A 257 6.56 -14.70 3.89
CA LEU A 257 6.84 -15.70 4.91
C LEU A 257 6.37 -17.08 4.40
N SER A 258 7.05 -18.16 4.82
CA SER A 258 6.83 -19.50 4.27
C SER A 258 5.52 -20.18 4.70
N ASP A 259 4.87 -19.65 5.73
CA ASP A 259 3.72 -20.24 6.43
C ASP A 259 2.55 -19.27 6.59
N THR A 260 2.77 -17.97 6.36
CA THR A 260 1.78 -16.90 6.55
C THR A 260 1.43 -16.27 5.21
N ALA A 261 0.14 -16.19 4.91
CA ALA A 261 -0.34 -15.61 3.66
C ALA A 261 0.09 -14.15 3.51
N ASP A 262 0.47 -13.77 2.28
CA ASP A 262 1.01 -12.45 1.97
C ASP A 262 0.06 -11.31 2.37
N MET A 263 -1.26 -11.51 2.24
CA MET A 263 -2.28 -10.53 2.68
C MET A 263 -2.19 -10.23 4.18
N VAL A 264 -2.05 -11.27 5.01
CA VAL A 264 -1.95 -11.13 6.48
C VAL A 264 -0.67 -10.38 6.84
N VAL A 265 0.45 -10.77 6.22
CA VAL A 265 1.75 -10.11 6.42
C VAL A 265 1.72 -8.64 5.98
N ALA A 266 1.03 -8.33 4.88
CA ALA A 266 0.89 -6.97 4.37
C ALA A 266 0.10 -6.09 5.36
N LEU A 267 -1.03 -6.58 5.88
CA LEU A 267 -1.85 -5.86 6.86
C LEU A 267 -1.14 -5.68 8.20
N ASP A 268 -0.42 -6.69 8.69
CA ASP A 268 0.38 -6.58 9.93
C ASP A 268 1.43 -5.47 9.79
N ARG A 269 2.14 -5.45 8.65
CA ARG A 269 3.16 -4.44 8.38
C ARG A 269 2.56 -3.06 8.17
N LEU A 270 1.41 -2.96 7.53
CA LEU A 270 0.68 -1.71 7.34
C LEU A 270 0.35 -1.07 8.68
N GLN A 271 -0.28 -1.82 9.59
CA GLN A 271 -0.68 -1.31 10.90
C GLN A 271 0.54 -1.00 11.79
N ALA A 272 1.63 -1.75 11.64
CA ALA A 272 2.88 -1.44 12.34
C ALA A 272 3.55 -0.17 11.80
N MET A 273 3.53 0.07 10.48
CA MET A 273 4.25 1.20 9.87
C MET A 273 3.45 2.50 9.87
N ALA A 274 2.13 2.42 9.69
CA ALA A 274 1.23 3.57 9.62
C ALA A 274 0.07 3.36 10.60
N PRO A 275 0.28 3.57 11.91
CA PRO A 275 -0.68 3.21 12.95
C PRO A 275 -1.98 4.04 12.91
N LYS A 276 -2.03 5.12 12.13
CA LYS A 276 -3.25 5.91 11.92
C LYS A 276 -4.13 5.40 10.78
N VAL A 277 -3.70 4.38 10.05
CA VAL A 277 -4.51 3.79 8.97
C VAL A 277 -5.75 3.15 9.57
N GLU A 278 -6.89 3.67 9.13
CA GLU A 278 -8.23 3.22 9.54
C GLU A 278 -9.08 2.78 8.35
N SER A 279 -8.62 2.98 7.12
CA SER A 279 -9.35 2.59 5.91
C SER A 279 -8.45 2.00 4.82
N VAL A 280 -8.98 1.02 4.09
CA VAL A 280 -8.31 0.38 2.95
C VAL A 280 -9.27 0.29 1.77
N SER A 281 -8.83 0.79 0.61
CA SER A 281 -9.50 0.56 -0.66
C SER A 281 -9.04 -0.77 -1.27
N LEU A 282 -9.92 -1.78 -1.29
CA LEU A 282 -9.64 -3.09 -1.87
C LEU A 282 -9.96 -3.07 -3.35
N VAL A 283 -8.90 -3.01 -4.17
CA VAL A 283 -9.04 -3.01 -5.63
C VAL A 283 -9.12 -4.43 -6.14
N VAL A 284 -10.09 -4.75 -7.01
CA VAL A 284 -10.25 -6.10 -7.58
C VAL A 284 -10.57 -6.01 -9.07
N ALA A 285 -9.72 -6.61 -9.91
CA ALA A 285 -9.76 -6.41 -11.36
C ALA A 285 -10.36 -7.56 -12.17
N TRP A 286 -11.19 -7.23 -13.16
CA TRP A 286 -11.47 -8.07 -14.34
C TRP A 286 -10.77 -7.48 -15.58
N PHE A 287 -10.85 -8.17 -16.70
CA PHE A 287 -10.14 -7.81 -17.93
C PHE A 287 -11.11 -7.33 -19.01
N GLY A 288 -10.89 -6.10 -19.49
CA GLY A 288 -11.46 -5.58 -20.73
C GLY A 288 -10.55 -5.94 -21.91
N ASN A 289 -11.10 -6.21 -23.09
CA ASN A 289 -10.31 -6.70 -24.24
C ASN A 289 -10.41 -5.86 -25.52
N ASP A 290 -11.10 -4.72 -25.49
CA ASP A 290 -11.28 -3.84 -26.64
C ASP A 290 -11.56 -2.39 -26.17
N LEU A 291 -11.06 -1.38 -26.88
CA LEU A 291 -11.36 0.03 -26.61
C LEU A 291 -12.71 0.49 -27.15
N ARG A 292 -13.36 -0.29 -28.03
CA ARG A 292 -14.66 0.04 -28.61
C ARG A 292 -15.75 -0.41 -27.64
N ALA A 293 -16.52 0.54 -27.11
CA ALA A 293 -17.58 0.27 -26.14
C ALA A 293 -18.56 -0.83 -26.61
N GLY A 294 -18.91 -0.84 -27.90
CA GLY A 294 -19.82 -1.82 -28.48
C GLY A 294 -19.27 -3.25 -28.59
N ASP A 295 -17.94 -3.44 -28.54
CA ASP A 295 -17.26 -4.73 -28.74
C ASP A 295 -16.50 -5.20 -27.49
N CYS A 296 -16.26 -4.32 -26.53
CA CYS A 296 -15.51 -4.63 -25.30
C CYS A 296 -16.30 -5.59 -24.41
N THR A 297 -15.64 -6.69 -24.03
CA THR A 297 -16.14 -7.63 -23.02
C THR A 297 -15.29 -7.53 -21.76
N ILE A 298 -15.91 -7.64 -20.59
CA ILE A 298 -15.28 -7.58 -19.28
C ILE A 298 -15.42 -8.95 -18.61
N ARG A 299 -14.29 -9.65 -18.40
CA ARG A 299 -14.28 -11.06 -17.96
C ARG A 299 -13.25 -11.30 -16.85
N PRO A 300 -13.51 -12.22 -15.90
CA PRO A 300 -12.47 -12.64 -14.96
C PRO A 300 -11.39 -13.42 -15.72
N GLY A 301 -10.12 -13.19 -15.35
CA GLY A 301 -8.97 -13.73 -16.06
C GLY A 301 -8.08 -14.65 -15.23
N VAL A 302 -7.30 -15.49 -15.91
CA VAL A 302 -6.33 -16.43 -15.31
C VAL A 302 -4.99 -16.35 -16.03
N GLU A 303 -3.91 -16.62 -15.30
CA GLU A 303 -2.52 -16.59 -15.82
C GLU A 303 -2.22 -17.78 -16.74
N VAL A 304 -2.84 -18.93 -16.42
CA VAL A 304 -2.66 -20.21 -17.11
C VAL A 304 -4.00 -20.94 -17.20
N SER A 305 -4.18 -21.67 -18.30
CA SER A 305 -5.40 -22.45 -18.57
C SER A 305 -5.56 -23.66 -17.65
N ALA A 306 -4.46 -24.19 -17.09
CA ALA A 306 -4.46 -25.30 -16.16
C ALA A 306 -3.51 -25.05 -14.99
N LYS A 307 -4.07 -25.06 -13.77
CA LYS A 307 -3.34 -24.97 -12.50
C LYS A 307 -4.11 -25.77 -11.46
N THR A 308 -3.45 -26.70 -10.78
CA THR A 308 -4.02 -27.41 -9.62
C THR A 308 -3.51 -26.74 -8.36
N THR A 309 -4.44 -26.35 -7.49
CA THR A 309 -4.14 -25.66 -6.23
C THR A 309 -4.78 -26.36 -5.04
N SER A 310 -4.18 -26.18 -3.86
CA SER A 310 -4.69 -26.66 -2.59
C SER A 310 -4.48 -25.60 -1.50
N PRO A 311 -5.36 -25.53 -0.48
CA PRO A 311 -6.59 -26.33 -0.32
C PRO A 311 -7.78 -25.86 -1.16
N GLN A 312 -7.69 -24.67 -1.77
CA GLN A 312 -8.78 -24.05 -2.54
C GLN A 312 -8.50 -24.04 -4.04
N THR A 313 -9.56 -23.98 -4.84
CA THR A 313 -9.50 -23.82 -6.30
C THR A 313 -10.01 -22.45 -6.71
N TRP A 314 -9.42 -21.89 -7.77
CA TRP A 314 -9.83 -20.60 -8.32
C TRP A 314 -11.21 -20.68 -9.00
N SER A 315 -12.06 -19.70 -8.72
CA SER A 315 -13.34 -19.44 -9.39
C SER A 315 -13.76 -17.99 -9.12
N VAL A 316 -14.41 -17.35 -10.09
CA VAL A 316 -14.97 -16.01 -9.98
C VAL A 316 -16.32 -15.97 -10.66
N ASN A 317 -17.38 -15.54 -9.97
CA ASN A 317 -18.74 -15.43 -10.52
C ASN A 317 -19.27 -16.76 -11.11
N GLY A 318 -18.82 -17.90 -10.55
CA GLY A 318 -19.09 -19.25 -11.06
C GLY A 318 -18.28 -19.67 -12.30
N VAL A 319 -17.39 -18.80 -12.81
CA VAL A 319 -16.49 -19.10 -13.92
C VAL A 319 -15.32 -19.93 -13.44
N SER A 320 -15.20 -21.15 -13.98
CA SER A 320 -14.04 -22.00 -13.76
C SER A 320 -12.81 -21.48 -14.50
N ARG A 321 -11.60 -21.84 -14.06
CA ARG A 321 -10.33 -21.50 -14.74
C ARG A 321 -10.36 -21.81 -16.24
N ALA A 322 -10.90 -22.95 -16.64
CA ALA A 322 -10.91 -23.38 -18.04
C ALA A 322 -11.82 -22.51 -18.93
N ALA A 323 -12.79 -21.81 -18.34
CA ALA A 323 -13.73 -20.93 -19.04
C ALA A 323 -13.37 -19.44 -18.90
N ALA A 324 -12.37 -19.11 -18.09
CA ALA A 324 -11.94 -17.74 -17.84
C ALA A 324 -11.19 -17.14 -19.04
N HIS A 325 -11.03 -15.82 -19.03
CA HIS A 325 -10.16 -15.13 -19.98
C HIS A 325 -8.70 -15.53 -19.71
N LEU A 326 -7.99 -16.06 -20.69
CA LEU A 326 -6.56 -16.32 -20.54
C LEU A 326 -5.83 -15.00 -20.80
N VAL A 327 -5.16 -14.47 -19.79
CA VAL A 327 -4.42 -13.21 -19.93
C VAL A 327 -3.35 -13.33 -21.00
N SER A 328 -3.14 -12.24 -21.74
CA SER A 328 -2.14 -12.19 -22.78
C SER A 328 -0.73 -12.43 -22.22
N ARG A 329 0.18 -12.77 -23.14
CA ARG A 329 1.54 -13.22 -22.83
C ARG A 329 2.57 -12.36 -23.53
N ASP A 330 3.70 -12.17 -22.87
CA ASP A 330 4.86 -11.52 -23.46
C ASP A 330 5.63 -12.43 -24.43
N ASP A 331 6.70 -11.92 -25.00
CA ASP A 331 7.57 -12.64 -25.94
C ASP A 331 8.35 -13.79 -25.29
N GLN A 332 8.39 -13.87 -23.96
CA GLN A 332 8.95 -15.00 -23.20
C GLN A 332 7.88 -15.98 -22.68
N ASP A 333 6.65 -15.92 -23.20
CA ASP A 333 5.52 -16.76 -22.79
C ASP A 333 5.13 -16.60 -21.30
N ARG A 334 5.39 -15.43 -20.72
CA ARG A 334 4.96 -15.09 -19.35
C ARG A 334 3.65 -14.31 -19.40
N PRO A 335 2.73 -14.53 -18.44
CA PRO A 335 1.51 -13.74 -18.36
C PRO A 335 1.87 -12.27 -18.09
N VAL A 336 1.25 -11.35 -18.85
CA VAL A 336 1.49 -9.90 -18.70
C VAL A 336 0.84 -9.34 -17.43
N TYR A 337 -0.28 -9.95 -17.02
CA TYR A 337 -1.02 -9.61 -15.80
C TYR A 337 -1.11 -10.82 -14.85
N GLY A 338 -1.28 -10.56 -13.56
CA GLY A 338 -1.81 -11.56 -12.64
C GLY A 338 -3.30 -11.81 -12.93
N GLY A 339 -3.85 -12.98 -12.60
CA GLY A 339 -5.27 -13.28 -12.84
C GLY A 339 -6.22 -12.49 -11.93
N THR A 340 -7.53 -12.54 -12.18
CA THR A 340 -8.52 -11.93 -11.27
C THR A 340 -8.47 -12.64 -9.90
N PRO A 341 -8.45 -11.91 -8.77
CA PRO A 341 -8.49 -12.54 -7.44
C PRO A 341 -9.75 -13.42 -7.28
N ALA A 342 -9.58 -14.64 -6.79
CA ALA A 342 -10.69 -15.57 -6.58
C ALA A 342 -11.71 -15.02 -5.58
N ASP A 343 -13.00 -15.34 -5.76
CA ASP A 343 -14.08 -14.82 -4.91
C ASP A 343 -13.85 -15.13 -3.42
N PHE A 344 -13.42 -16.35 -3.09
CA PHE A 344 -13.15 -16.73 -1.70
C PHE A 344 -12.02 -15.90 -1.08
N ALA A 345 -11.01 -15.52 -1.88
CA ALA A 345 -9.88 -14.73 -1.43
C ALA A 345 -10.31 -13.28 -1.16
N VAL A 346 -11.18 -12.73 -2.01
CA VAL A 346 -11.79 -11.41 -1.80
C VAL A 346 -12.62 -11.38 -0.51
N VAL A 347 -13.47 -12.39 -0.29
CA VAL A 347 -14.26 -12.51 0.95
C VAL A 347 -13.37 -12.59 2.19
N GLN A 348 -12.31 -13.40 2.13
CA GLN A 348 -11.33 -13.51 3.21
C GLN A 348 -10.66 -12.16 3.51
N ALA A 349 -10.22 -11.41 2.51
CA ALA A 349 -9.61 -10.11 2.70
C ALA A 349 -10.56 -9.08 3.31
N ILE A 350 -11.81 -9.01 2.86
CA ILE A 350 -12.83 -8.12 3.45
C ILE A 350 -13.00 -8.43 4.94
N LYS A 351 -13.18 -9.71 5.28
CA LYS A 351 -13.36 -10.13 6.68
C LYS A 351 -12.14 -9.87 7.54
N GLU A 352 -10.94 -10.11 7.02
CA GLU A 352 -9.68 -9.86 7.73
C GLU A 352 -9.49 -8.38 8.04
N MET A 353 -9.74 -7.49 7.07
CA MET A 353 -9.68 -6.05 7.28
C MET A 353 -10.71 -5.58 8.31
N LYS A 354 -11.96 -6.06 8.21
CA LYS A 354 -13.01 -5.73 9.19
C LYS A 354 -12.69 -6.27 10.59
N ALA A 355 -12.13 -7.46 10.70
CA ALA A 355 -11.71 -8.05 11.98
C ALA A 355 -10.60 -7.21 12.67
N ARG A 356 -9.78 -6.51 11.87
CA ARG A 356 -8.77 -5.55 12.36
C ARG A 356 -9.33 -4.16 12.66
N GLY A 357 -10.62 -3.92 12.44
CA GLY A 357 -11.26 -2.62 12.62
C GLY A 357 -11.02 -1.63 11.48
N LEU A 358 -10.56 -2.09 10.31
CA LEU A 358 -10.35 -1.24 9.14
C LEU A 358 -11.65 -1.07 8.35
N ARG A 359 -11.96 0.16 7.92
CA ARG A 359 -13.04 0.47 6.98
C ARG A 359 -12.66 0.03 5.58
N VAL A 360 -13.54 -0.66 4.88
CA VAL A 360 -13.27 -1.21 3.55
C VAL A 360 -14.02 -0.44 2.47
N THR A 361 -13.29 0.14 1.53
CA THR A 361 -13.86 0.63 0.26
C THR A 361 -13.63 -0.44 -0.80
N PHE A 362 -14.69 -1.01 -1.36
CA PHE A 362 -14.56 -1.95 -2.46
C PHE A 362 -14.43 -1.20 -3.78
N TYR A 363 -13.37 -1.49 -4.53
CA TYR A 363 -13.01 -0.80 -5.76
C TYR A 363 -12.95 -1.83 -6.92
N PRO A 364 -14.03 -2.01 -7.70
CA PRO A 364 -14.00 -2.77 -8.95
C PRO A 364 -13.12 -2.08 -10.00
N PHE A 365 -12.24 -2.83 -10.66
CA PHE A 365 -11.25 -2.29 -11.60
C PHE A 365 -11.26 -3.04 -12.93
N ILE A 366 -10.89 -2.36 -14.01
CA ILE A 366 -10.75 -2.96 -15.35
C ILE A 366 -9.30 -2.83 -15.80
N LEU A 367 -8.63 -3.96 -16.00
CA LEU A 367 -7.35 -4.03 -16.68
C LEU A 367 -7.60 -4.27 -18.18
N MET A 368 -7.02 -3.46 -19.06
CA MET A 368 -7.19 -3.69 -20.51
C MET A 368 -6.14 -4.67 -21.02
N ASP A 369 -6.58 -5.86 -21.37
CA ASP A 369 -5.75 -6.92 -21.93
C ASP A 369 -5.82 -6.93 -23.47
N VAL A 370 -5.27 -5.86 -24.06
CA VAL A 370 -5.12 -5.70 -25.52
C VAL A 370 -3.64 -5.89 -25.87
N PRO A 371 -3.22 -7.05 -26.40
CA PRO A 371 -1.81 -7.33 -26.60
C PRO A 371 -1.19 -6.51 -27.74
N LEU A 372 0.13 -6.40 -27.70
CA LEU A 372 0.91 -5.78 -28.78
C LEU A 372 0.73 -6.58 -30.08
N GLY A 373 0.53 -5.86 -31.20
CA GLY A 373 0.30 -6.49 -32.51
C GLY A 373 -1.11 -7.07 -32.71
N ASN A 374 -2.09 -6.71 -31.87
CA ASN A 374 -3.50 -7.04 -32.11
C ASN A 374 -4.00 -6.47 -33.44
N THR A 375 -5.09 -7.04 -33.96
CA THR A 375 -5.71 -6.63 -35.23
C THR A 375 -7.08 -5.99 -35.02
N LEU A 376 -7.34 -5.43 -33.84
CA LEU A 376 -8.63 -4.80 -33.53
C LEU A 376 -8.74 -3.45 -34.26
N PRO A 377 -9.91 -3.06 -34.80
CA PRO A 377 -10.12 -1.71 -35.30
C PRO A 377 -9.85 -0.67 -34.22
N ASN A 378 -9.07 0.36 -34.54
CA ASN A 378 -8.74 1.43 -33.60
C ASN A 378 -9.87 2.47 -33.57
N PRO A 379 -10.61 2.65 -32.45
CA PRO A 379 -11.68 3.65 -32.39
C PRO A 379 -11.15 5.08 -32.53
N TYR A 380 -9.87 5.32 -32.23
CA TYR A 380 -9.19 6.61 -32.37
C TYR A 380 -8.57 6.77 -33.76
N SER A 381 -9.33 6.42 -34.80
CA SER A 381 -8.96 6.59 -36.21
C SER A 381 -10.18 6.93 -37.06
N ASP A 382 -9.96 7.62 -38.18
CA ASP A 382 -11.04 7.98 -39.09
C ASP A 382 -11.77 6.74 -39.60
N SER A 383 -13.09 6.73 -39.43
CA SER A 383 -13.98 5.61 -39.74
C SER A 383 -13.59 4.29 -39.05
N ALA A 384 -12.80 4.35 -37.96
CA ALA A 384 -12.18 3.20 -37.32
C ALA A 384 -11.39 2.31 -38.31
N ALA A 385 -10.79 2.92 -39.33
CA ALA A 385 -10.15 2.20 -40.44
C ALA A 385 -8.73 1.70 -40.10
N GLU A 386 -8.08 2.27 -39.10
CA GLU A 386 -6.76 1.80 -38.67
C GLU A 386 -6.89 0.46 -37.93
N THR A 387 -6.04 -0.50 -38.29
CA THR A 387 -5.95 -1.80 -37.64
C THR A 387 -4.87 -1.78 -36.58
N GLY A 388 -5.21 -2.23 -35.37
CA GLY A 388 -4.33 -2.31 -34.21
C GLY A 388 -4.66 -1.23 -33.20
N GLN A 389 -5.22 -1.64 -32.06
CA GLN A 389 -5.38 -0.77 -30.90
C GLN A 389 -4.05 -0.64 -30.14
N PRO A 390 -3.84 0.46 -29.40
CA PRO A 390 -2.71 0.59 -28.48
C PRO A 390 -2.62 -0.62 -27.54
N ALA A 391 -1.40 -1.09 -27.27
CA ALA A 391 -1.17 -2.21 -26.37
C ALA A 391 -1.43 -1.80 -24.91
N PHE A 392 -2.12 -2.65 -24.16
CA PHE A 392 -2.40 -2.50 -22.73
C PHE A 392 -2.88 -1.09 -22.34
N PRO A 393 -3.89 -0.54 -23.01
CA PRO A 393 -4.28 0.85 -22.84
C PRO A 393 -4.90 1.08 -21.47
N TRP A 394 -4.91 2.32 -21.01
CA TRP A 394 -5.72 2.71 -19.86
C TRP A 394 -7.22 2.56 -20.15
N ARG A 395 -8.01 2.07 -19.18
CA ARG A 395 -9.47 1.85 -19.31
C ARG A 395 -10.26 3.11 -19.65
N GLY A 396 -9.78 4.29 -19.24
CA GLY A 396 -10.40 5.57 -19.61
C GLY A 396 -10.32 5.90 -21.09
N ARG A 397 -9.68 5.05 -21.91
CA ARG A 397 -9.71 5.12 -23.37
C ARG A 397 -10.82 4.28 -24.01
N ILE A 398 -11.65 3.57 -23.25
CA ILE A 398 -12.83 2.90 -23.81
C ILE A 398 -13.79 4.00 -24.28
N THR A 399 -14.25 3.94 -25.53
CA THR A 399 -15.03 5.00 -26.19
C THR A 399 -16.00 4.42 -27.23
N CYS A 400 -16.89 5.25 -27.76
CA CYS A 400 -17.64 4.91 -28.97
C CYS A 400 -16.69 4.74 -30.17
N SER A 401 -17.11 3.97 -31.18
CA SER A 401 -16.32 3.66 -32.36
C SER A 401 -17.10 4.02 -33.63
N PRO A 402 -16.57 4.91 -34.49
CA PRO A 402 -15.37 5.75 -34.28
C PRO A 402 -15.55 6.79 -33.16
N ALA A 403 -14.47 7.13 -32.47
CA ALA A 403 -14.48 8.02 -31.30
C ALA A 403 -14.84 9.47 -31.68
N ALA A 404 -15.27 10.26 -30.70
CA ALA A 404 -15.51 11.69 -30.90
C ALA A 404 -14.23 12.39 -31.42
N GLY A 405 -14.41 13.34 -32.36
CA GLY A 405 -13.29 14.05 -33.00
C GLY A 405 -12.68 13.37 -34.23
N TYR A 406 -13.12 12.16 -34.58
CA TYR A 406 -12.67 11.44 -35.78
C TYR A 406 -13.76 11.41 -36.86
N ALA A 407 -13.35 11.31 -38.14
CA ALA A 407 -14.29 11.21 -39.25
C ALA A 407 -15.18 9.96 -39.10
N GLY A 408 -16.48 10.11 -39.33
CA GLY A 408 -17.44 9.01 -39.19
C GLY A 408 -17.77 8.66 -37.74
N SER A 409 -17.40 9.49 -36.75
CA SER A 409 -17.79 9.31 -35.36
C SER A 409 -19.29 9.09 -35.19
N VAL A 410 -19.65 8.20 -34.27
CA VAL A 410 -21.04 7.98 -33.87
C VAL A 410 -21.47 8.86 -32.70
N ASP A 411 -20.58 9.69 -32.14
CA ASP A 411 -20.92 10.65 -31.09
C ASP A 411 -22.08 11.56 -31.53
N LYS A 412 -22.96 11.91 -30.58
CA LYS A 412 -24.23 12.64 -30.80
C LYS A 412 -25.26 11.87 -31.64
N THR A 413 -25.19 10.54 -31.69
CA THR A 413 -26.16 9.71 -32.43
C THR A 413 -26.72 8.55 -31.59
N ALA A 414 -27.84 7.99 -32.04
CA ALA A 414 -28.42 6.77 -31.45
C ALA A 414 -27.48 5.55 -31.51
N ALA A 415 -26.53 5.51 -32.44
CA ALA A 415 -25.55 4.43 -32.51
C ALA A 415 -24.56 4.47 -31.34
N ALA A 416 -24.21 5.67 -30.84
CA ALA A 416 -23.42 5.81 -29.61
C ALA A 416 -24.16 5.24 -28.39
N ALA A 417 -25.45 5.54 -28.23
CA ALA A 417 -26.27 4.97 -27.15
C ALA A 417 -26.31 3.43 -27.19
N ALA A 418 -26.41 2.84 -28.39
CA ALA A 418 -26.40 1.39 -28.56
C ALA A 418 -25.05 0.77 -28.14
N GLN A 419 -23.92 1.40 -28.51
CA GLN A 419 -22.59 0.93 -28.10
C GLN A 419 -22.37 1.05 -26.59
N VAL A 420 -22.82 2.15 -25.97
CA VAL A 420 -22.77 2.30 -24.51
C VAL A 420 -23.63 1.25 -23.81
N THR A 421 -24.85 1.00 -24.32
CA THR A 421 -25.72 -0.05 -23.77
C THR A 421 -25.08 -1.44 -23.85
N ALA A 422 -24.40 -1.75 -24.95
CA ALA A 422 -23.67 -3.02 -25.11
C ALA A 422 -22.52 -3.15 -24.10
N PHE A 423 -21.76 -2.07 -23.84
CA PHE A 423 -20.70 -2.06 -22.85
C PHE A 423 -21.21 -2.36 -21.43
N PHE A 424 -22.32 -1.75 -21.02
CA PHE A 424 -22.91 -1.99 -19.71
C PHE A 424 -23.49 -3.41 -19.59
N GLY A 425 -24.03 -3.96 -20.67
CA GLY A 425 -24.68 -5.27 -20.68
C GLY A 425 -26.08 -5.23 -20.06
N GLY A 426 -26.74 -6.39 -20.04
CA GLY A 426 -28.13 -6.56 -19.60
C GLY A 426 -28.29 -7.11 -18.18
N ALA A 427 -27.19 -7.33 -17.45
CA ALA A 427 -27.24 -7.92 -16.11
C ALA A 427 -28.13 -7.14 -15.14
N SER A 428 -28.91 -7.87 -14.35
CA SER A 428 -29.78 -7.37 -13.28
C SER A 428 -29.40 -7.99 -11.92
N PRO A 429 -29.82 -7.39 -10.79
CA PRO A 429 -29.58 -7.99 -9.47
C PRO A 429 -30.07 -9.43 -9.32
N SER A 430 -31.12 -9.84 -10.06
CA SER A 430 -31.68 -11.19 -10.04
C SER A 430 -30.90 -12.24 -10.84
N ASP A 431 -29.90 -11.85 -11.62
CA ASP A 431 -29.08 -12.76 -12.44
C ASP A 431 -27.93 -13.43 -11.66
N PHE A 432 -27.98 -13.38 -10.33
CA PHE A 432 -26.96 -13.94 -9.44
C PHE A 432 -27.60 -14.87 -8.40
N ALA A 433 -27.01 -16.05 -8.23
CA ALA A 433 -27.32 -16.96 -7.14
C ALA A 433 -26.26 -16.83 -6.05
N VAL A 434 -26.71 -16.58 -4.82
CA VAL A 434 -25.85 -16.49 -3.64
C VAL A 434 -26.06 -17.73 -2.76
N SER A 435 -24.98 -18.42 -2.43
CA SER A 435 -24.97 -19.58 -1.53
C SER A 435 -23.84 -19.45 -0.51
N GLY A 436 -24.18 -19.02 0.71
CA GLY A 436 -23.19 -18.65 1.71
C GLY A 436 -22.32 -17.50 1.20
N GLU A 437 -21.02 -17.76 1.07
CA GLU A 437 -20.01 -16.80 0.60
C GLU A 437 -19.66 -16.94 -0.90
N THR A 438 -20.43 -17.76 -1.62
CA THR A 438 -20.23 -17.98 -3.06
C THR A 438 -21.32 -17.27 -3.86
N VAL A 439 -20.92 -16.60 -4.93
CA VAL A 439 -21.81 -15.92 -5.89
C VAL A 439 -21.58 -16.53 -7.27
N SER A 440 -22.64 -16.96 -7.95
CA SER A 440 -22.56 -17.49 -9.31
C SER A 440 -23.56 -16.82 -10.24
N TRP A 441 -23.15 -16.62 -11.48
CA TRP A 441 -24.01 -16.09 -12.53
C TRP A 441 -25.09 -17.08 -12.98
N THR A 442 -26.32 -16.58 -13.11
CA THR A 442 -27.47 -17.33 -13.64
C THR A 442 -28.15 -16.63 -14.82
N GLY A 443 -27.68 -15.43 -15.21
CA GLY A 443 -28.17 -14.72 -16.38
C GLY A 443 -27.65 -15.29 -17.72
N PRO A 444 -27.88 -14.57 -18.84
CA PRO A 444 -27.45 -15.01 -20.17
C PRO A 444 -25.94 -15.27 -20.26
N SER A 445 -25.53 -16.40 -20.86
CA SER A 445 -24.12 -16.82 -20.93
C SER A 445 -23.23 -15.91 -21.78
N GLY A 446 -23.83 -15.13 -22.70
CA GLY A 446 -23.13 -14.18 -23.57
C GLY A 446 -22.94 -12.79 -22.96
N ASP A 447 -23.52 -12.50 -21.79
CA ASP A 447 -23.39 -11.19 -21.16
C ASP A 447 -22.04 -11.09 -20.41
N TRP A 448 -21.19 -10.19 -20.87
CA TRP A 448 -19.91 -9.83 -20.25
C TRP A 448 -19.78 -8.31 -20.12
N GLY A 449 -20.90 -7.63 -19.87
CA GLY A 449 -20.91 -6.18 -19.68
C GLY A 449 -20.46 -5.75 -18.28
N LEU A 450 -20.24 -4.44 -18.12
CA LEU A 450 -19.80 -3.84 -16.85
C LEU A 450 -20.75 -4.18 -15.69
N ARG A 451 -22.06 -4.16 -15.94
CA ARG A 451 -23.07 -4.44 -14.90
C ARG A 451 -22.89 -5.82 -14.30
N ARG A 452 -22.51 -6.83 -15.10
CA ARG A 452 -22.25 -8.18 -14.59
C ARG A 452 -21.10 -8.20 -13.58
N MET A 453 -20.00 -7.52 -13.88
CA MET A 453 -18.86 -7.42 -12.98
C MET A 453 -19.25 -6.68 -11.68
N VAL A 454 -19.88 -5.52 -11.81
CA VAL A 454 -20.17 -4.66 -10.65
C VAL A 454 -21.22 -5.29 -9.74
N LEU A 455 -22.30 -5.85 -10.30
CA LEU A 455 -23.34 -6.50 -9.50
C LEU A 455 -22.86 -7.83 -8.88
N HIS A 456 -21.96 -8.57 -9.54
CA HIS A 456 -21.28 -9.71 -8.92
C HIS A 456 -20.57 -9.27 -7.64
N TYR A 457 -19.78 -8.20 -7.72
CA TYR A 457 -19.03 -7.71 -6.57
C TYR A 457 -19.92 -7.11 -5.48
N ALA A 458 -21.04 -6.48 -5.82
CA ALA A 458 -22.03 -6.03 -4.83
C ALA A 458 -22.57 -7.23 -4.03
N HIS A 459 -22.97 -8.32 -4.71
CA HIS A 459 -23.40 -9.55 -4.04
C HIS A 459 -22.29 -10.19 -3.21
N LEU A 460 -21.06 -10.21 -3.71
CA LEU A 460 -19.90 -10.78 -3.01
C LEU A 460 -19.56 -9.98 -1.74
N CYS A 461 -19.62 -8.66 -1.81
CA CYS A 461 -19.43 -7.77 -0.66
C CYS A 461 -20.53 -7.98 0.39
N ALA A 462 -21.79 -8.09 -0.03
CA ALA A 462 -22.89 -8.42 0.88
C ALA A 462 -22.67 -9.78 1.57
N ALA A 463 -22.28 -10.81 0.80
CA ALA A 463 -21.98 -12.14 1.31
C ALA A 463 -20.78 -12.18 2.28
N ALA A 464 -19.82 -11.27 2.11
CA ALA A 464 -18.68 -11.10 3.03
C ALA A 464 -19.04 -10.42 4.36
N GLY A 465 -20.27 -9.91 4.51
CA GLY A 465 -20.72 -9.15 5.69
C GLY A 465 -20.72 -7.63 5.48
N GLY A 466 -20.75 -7.17 4.24
CA GLY A 466 -20.81 -5.76 3.84
C GLY A 466 -19.47 -5.02 3.88
N VAL A 467 -19.41 -3.88 3.20
CA VAL A 467 -18.27 -2.96 3.13
C VAL A 467 -18.72 -1.55 3.52
N ASP A 468 -17.78 -0.66 3.85
CA ASP A 468 -18.08 0.70 4.28
C ASP A 468 -18.39 1.60 3.07
N ALA A 469 -17.70 1.39 1.96
CA ALA A 469 -17.98 2.04 0.68
C ALA A 469 -17.82 1.10 -0.51
N PHE A 470 -18.51 1.38 -1.61
CA PHE A 470 -18.49 0.60 -2.84
C PHE A 470 -18.49 1.53 -4.07
N LEU A 471 -17.52 1.35 -4.95
CA LEU A 471 -17.43 2.12 -6.20
C LEU A 471 -18.15 1.40 -7.35
N ILE A 472 -19.00 2.08 -8.09
CA ILE A 472 -19.73 1.51 -9.25
C ILE A 472 -18.91 1.50 -10.55
N GLY A 473 -17.75 2.14 -10.53
CA GLY A 473 -16.84 2.27 -11.67
C GLY A 473 -15.74 3.27 -11.35
N SER A 474 -14.75 3.34 -12.23
CA SER A 474 -13.65 4.29 -12.09
C SER A 474 -12.99 4.65 -13.40
N GLU A 475 -12.61 5.92 -13.55
CA GLU A 475 -11.82 6.47 -14.65
C GLU A 475 -12.30 6.03 -16.04
N LEU A 476 -13.62 5.97 -16.25
CA LEU A 476 -14.25 5.63 -17.53
C LEU A 476 -14.43 6.89 -18.42
N ARG A 477 -13.48 7.82 -18.38
CA ARG A 477 -13.52 9.14 -19.03
C ARG A 477 -13.98 9.10 -20.50
N GLY A 478 -13.42 8.20 -21.31
CA GLY A 478 -13.80 8.06 -22.71
C GLY A 478 -15.23 7.56 -22.92
N LEU A 479 -15.81 6.88 -21.93
CA LEU A 479 -17.16 6.35 -21.96
C LEU A 479 -18.18 7.36 -21.42
N THR A 480 -17.87 8.01 -20.30
CA THR A 480 -18.71 9.02 -19.63
C THR A 480 -18.95 10.26 -20.50
N THR A 481 -18.00 10.58 -21.40
CA THR A 481 -18.08 11.72 -22.32
C THR A 481 -18.76 11.42 -23.66
N ILE A 482 -19.15 10.16 -23.93
CA ILE A 482 -19.92 9.80 -25.12
C ILE A 482 -21.30 10.45 -25.04
N ARG A 483 -21.75 11.04 -26.16
CA ARG A 483 -23.08 11.65 -26.28
C ARG A 483 -23.95 10.88 -27.26
N ASP A 484 -25.25 10.80 -26.99
CA ASP A 484 -26.25 10.24 -27.92
C ASP A 484 -27.08 11.32 -28.66
N SER A 485 -26.87 12.57 -28.27
CA SER A 485 -27.42 13.79 -28.87
C SER A 485 -26.47 14.96 -28.58
N ALA A 486 -26.87 16.20 -28.81
CA ALA A 486 -25.97 17.35 -28.58
C ALA A 486 -25.52 17.49 -27.11
N THR A 487 -26.37 17.11 -26.15
CA THR A 487 -26.20 17.47 -24.73
C THR A 487 -26.45 16.32 -23.75
N THR A 488 -26.72 15.09 -24.23
CA THR A 488 -27.11 13.96 -23.39
C THR A 488 -26.03 12.88 -23.39
N TYR A 489 -25.74 12.35 -22.19
CA TYR A 489 -24.64 11.43 -21.92
C TYR A 489 -25.18 10.06 -21.46
N PRO A 490 -25.37 9.08 -22.37
CA PRO A 490 -25.99 7.79 -22.05
C PRO A 490 -25.25 6.97 -20.98
N ALA A 491 -23.92 7.09 -20.88
CA ALA A 491 -23.16 6.34 -19.89
C ALA A 491 -23.45 6.82 -18.45
N VAL A 492 -23.72 8.12 -18.28
CA VAL A 492 -24.09 8.71 -16.98
C VAL A 492 -25.44 8.15 -16.52
N ALA A 493 -26.43 8.09 -17.41
CA ALA A 493 -27.72 7.47 -17.12
C ALA A 493 -27.60 5.97 -16.75
N GLN A 494 -26.70 5.24 -17.41
CA GLN A 494 -26.40 3.84 -17.08
C GLN A 494 -25.73 3.69 -15.70
N LEU A 495 -24.84 4.62 -15.32
CA LEU A 495 -24.23 4.65 -13.98
C LEU A 495 -25.26 4.92 -12.87
N GLN A 496 -26.21 5.85 -13.09
CA GLN A 496 -27.31 6.09 -12.14
C GLN A 496 -28.17 4.84 -11.93
N SER A 497 -28.53 4.16 -13.02
CA SER A 497 -29.26 2.89 -12.96
C SER A 497 -28.46 1.81 -12.21
N LEU A 498 -27.16 1.69 -12.49
CA LEU A 498 -26.28 0.76 -11.80
C LEU A 498 -26.15 1.09 -10.30
N ALA A 499 -26.09 2.37 -9.91
CA ALA A 499 -26.06 2.79 -8.51
C ALA A 499 -27.33 2.32 -7.76
N THR A 500 -28.50 2.49 -8.37
CA THR A 500 -29.78 2.00 -7.84
C THR A 500 -29.76 0.48 -7.61
N ASP A 501 -29.27 -0.27 -8.60
CA ASP A 501 -29.18 -1.73 -8.49
C ASP A 501 -28.18 -2.17 -7.41
N VAL A 502 -27.02 -1.51 -7.31
CA VAL A 502 -26.03 -1.77 -6.26
C VAL A 502 -26.62 -1.44 -4.87
N ARG A 503 -27.35 -0.33 -4.72
CA ARG A 503 -28.06 0.01 -3.48
C ARG A 503 -29.02 -1.10 -3.06
N SER A 504 -29.76 -1.65 -4.02
CA SER A 504 -30.74 -2.71 -3.74
C SER A 504 -30.09 -3.97 -3.12
N ILE A 505 -28.80 -4.20 -3.40
CA ILE A 505 -28.02 -5.35 -2.90
C ILE A 505 -27.33 -5.02 -1.57
N LEU A 506 -26.64 -3.88 -1.49
CA LEU A 506 -25.78 -3.51 -0.35
C LEU A 506 -26.54 -2.80 0.78
N GLY A 507 -27.74 -2.31 0.50
CA GLY A 507 -28.57 -1.57 1.44
C GLY A 507 -28.03 -0.17 1.77
N PRO A 508 -28.68 0.55 2.71
CA PRO A 508 -28.36 1.95 3.02
C PRO A 508 -27.08 2.12 3.86
N GLY A 509 -26.51 1.04 4.38
CA GLY A 509 -25.33 1.11 5.27
C GLY A 509 -23.99 1.21 4.56
N THR A 510 -23.95 0.98 3.24
CA THR A 510 -22.72 1.07 2.44
C THR A 510 -22.73 2.38 1.65
N ALA A 511 -21.69 3.19 1.73
CA ALA A 511 -21.60 4.38 0.87
C ALA A 511 -21.33 4.00 -0.59
N ILE A 512 -22.01 4.59 -1.55
CA ILE A 512 -21.87 4.30 -2.99
C ILE A 512 -21.35 5.53 -3.72
N SER A 513 -20.40 5.35 -4.64
CA SER A 513 -19.89 6.43 -5.48
C SER A 513 -19.29 5.91 -6.79
N TYR A 514 -18.84 6.82 -7.65
CA TYR A 514 -18.03 6.60 -8.84
C TYR A 514 -16.68 7.32 -8.64
N ALA A 515 -15.56 6.66 -8.95
CA ALA A 515 -14.24 7.28 -8.87
C ALA A 515 -13.85 7.91 -10.22
N ALA A 516 -14.17 9.19 -10.39
CA ALA A 516 -13.87 9.92 -11.61
C ALA A 516 -12.36 10.13 -11.78
N ASP A 517 -11.87 10.08 -13.01
CA ASP A 517 -10.55 10.60 -13.33
C ASP A 517 -10.44 12.09 -12.96
N TRP A 518 -9.28 12.52 -12.45
CA TRP A 518 -9.05 13.93 -12.09
C TRP A 518 -9.29 14.91 -13.25
N SER A 519 -9.25 14.45 -14.50
CA SER A 519 -9.51 15.26 -15.69
C SER A 519 -10.95 15.16 -16.24
N GLU A 520 -11.88 14.48 -15.54
CA GLU A 520 -13.30 14.38 -15.96
C GLU A 520 -14.31 14.92 -14.93
N TYR A 521 -13.98 14.89 -13.63
CA TYR A 521 -14.96 15.15 -12.56
C TYR A 521 -15.66 16.53 -12.67
N PHE A 522 -14.93 17.54 -13.13
CA PHE A 522 -15.34 18.95 -13.18
C PHE A 522 -16.14 19.32 -14.44
N GLY A 523 -16.25 18.41 -15.41
CA GLY A 523 -17.00 18.63 -16.63
C GLY A 523 -16.32 18.12 -17.90
N HIS A 524 -17.03 18.28 -19.02
CA HIS A 524 -16.60 17.94 -20.36
C HIS A 524 -16.70 19.16 -21.27
N GLN A 525 -15.56 19.57 -21.82
CA GLN A 525 -15.44 20.66 -22.77
C GLN A 525 -15.06 20.09 -24.14
N PRO A 526 -16.03 19.76 -25.02
CA PRO A 526 -15.74 19.07 -26.26
C PRO A 526 -14.90 19.93 -27.23
N GLY A 527 -13.87 19.32 -27.81
CA GLY A 527 -13.02 19.95 -28.83
C GLY A 527 -13.67 20.04 -30.22
N ASP A 528 -15.00 20.13 -30.32
CA ASP A 528 -15.76 20.15 -31.57
C ASP A 528 -16.07 21.56 -32.11
N GLY A 529 -15.52 22.58 -31.44
CA GLY A 529 -15.65 23.99 -31.82
C GLY A 529 -16.94 24.65 -31.34
N SER A 530 -17.80 23.95 -30.59
CA SER A 530 -19.01 24.57 -30.02
C SER A 530 -18.70 25.59 -28.92
N GLY A 531 -17.59 25.39 -28.20
CA GLY A 531 -17.28 26.16 -27.00
C GLY A 531 -18.15 25.80 -25.80
N ASP A 532 -18.86 24.68 -25.85
CA ASP A 532 -19.71 24.23 -24.75
C ASP A 532 -18.90 23.80 -23.53
N VAL A 533 -19.49 23.97 -22.35
CA VAL A 533 -19.00 23.44 -21.08
C VAL A 533 -20.14 22.63 -20.45
N PHE A 534 -19.95 21.31 -20.35
CA PHE A 534 -20.95 20.42 -19.79
C PHE A 534 -20.52 19.87 -18.43
N PHE A 535 -21.33 20.09 -17.40
CA PHE A 535 -21.21 19.36 -16.15
C PHE A 535 -21.87 17.98 -16.26
N HIS A 536 -21.35 17.16 -17.17
CA HIS A 536 -21.97 15.91 -17.60
C HIS A 536 -22.14 14.88 -16.49
N LEU A 537 -21.32 14.92 -15.43
CA LEU A 537 -21.43 14.02 -14.28
C LEU A 537 -22.32 14.55 -13.15
N ASP A 538 -22.76 15.81 -13.18
CA ASP A 538 -23.65 16.37 -12.16
C ASP A 538 -24.94 15.56 -11.96
N PRO A 539 -25.60 15.02 -13.01
CA PRO A 539 -26.74 14.13 -12.82
C PRO A 539 -26.41 12.90 -11.97
N LEU A 540 -25.20 12.34 -12.08
CA LEU A 540 -24.74 11.23 -11.24
C LEU A 540 -24.41 11.73 -9.83
N TRP A 541 -23.69 12.85 -9.69
CA TRP A 541 -23.34 13.42 -8.39
C TRP A 541 -24.54 13.87 -7.56
N ALA A 542 -25.62 14.29 -8.23
CA ALA A 542 -26.88 14.67 -7.62
C ALA A 542 -27.85 13.49 -7.43
N ASP A 543 -27.50 12.29 -7.91
CA ASP A 543 -28.33 11.10 -7.74
C ASP A 543 -28.42 10.73 -6.26
N SER A 544 -29.63 10.41 -5.79
CA SER A 544 -29.87 10.09 -4.37
C SER A 544 -29.14 8.84 -3.89
N GLU A 545 -28.67 8.00 -4.81
CA GLU A 545 -27.92 6.80 -4.48
C GLU A 545 -26.41 7.02 -4.37
N ILE A 546 -25.90 8.19 -4.76
CA ILE A 546 -24.48 8.55 -4.65
C ILE A 546 -24.24 9.34 -3.36
N ASP A 547 -23.38 8.80 -2.50
CA ASP A 547 -23.13 9.33 -1.16
C ASP A 547 -21.98 10.34 -1.09
N PHE A 548 -21.06 10.30 -2.06
CA PHE A 548 -19.90 11.20 -2.12
C PHE A 548 -19.36 11.32 -3.55
N VAL A 549 -18.56 12.35 -3.82
CA VAL A 549 -17.81 12.53 -5.07
C VAL A 549 -16.47 11.82 -4.94
N GLY A 550 -16.23 10.79 -5.75
CA GLY A 550 -14.94 10.10 -5.83
C GLY A 550 -14.07 10.67 -6.94
N ILE A 551 -12.79 10.93 -6.65
CA ILE A 551 -11.82 11.40 -7.64
C ILE A 551 -10.50 10.64 -7.48
N ASP A 552 -10.05 10.00 -8.55
CA ASP A 552 -8.69 9.48 -8.66
C ASP A 552 -7.72 10.62 -8.99
N ASN A 553 -7.17 11.22 -7.92
CA ASN A 553 -6.43 12.47 -7.98
C ASN A 553 -4.96 12.29 -8.40
N TYR A 554 -4.67 12.52 -9.68
CA TYR A 554 -3.31 12.56 -10.24
C TYR A 554 -2.95 13.94 -10.83
N MET A 555 -3.54 15.00 -10.28
CA MET A 555 -3.28 16.37 -10.72
C MET A 555 -1.79 16.71 -10.54
N PRO A 556 -1.13 17.34 -11.53
CA PRO A 556 0.28 17.72 -11.41
C PRO A 556 0.52 18.62 -10.20
N LEU A 557 1.32 18.19 -9.22
CA LEU A 557 1.55 18.99 -8.02
C LEU A 557 2.43 20.22 -8.30
N SER A 558 3.32 20.18 -9.29
CA SER A 558 4.24 21.28 -9.60
C SER A 558 4.82 21.13 -11.01
N ASP A 559 5.42 22.18 -11.58
CA ASP A 559 6.15 22.14 -12.87
C ASP A 559 7.67 22.22 -12.68
N TRP A 560 8.15 21.68 -11.56
CA TRP A 560 9.58 21.54 -11.28
C TRP A 560 10.26 20.63 -12.31
N ARG A 561 11.50 20.98 -12.70
CA ARG A 561 12.31 20.20 -13.65
C ARG A 561 13.69 19.93 -13.07
N ASP A 562 14.42 19.00 -13.66
CA ASP A 562 15.80 18.78 -13.25
C ASP A 562 16.66 20.05 -13.47
N GLY A 563 17.50 20.37 -12.49
CA GLY A 563 18.37 21.55 -12.50
C GLY A 563 17.72 22.82 -11.97
N PHE A 564 18.25 23.98 -12.38
CA PHE A 564 17.80 25.30 -11.91
C PHE A 564 17.57 26.30 -13.06
N GLU A 565 17.59 25.82 -14.30
CA GLU A 565 17.37 26.66 -15.48
C GLU A 565 15.88 26.87 -15.81
N HIS A 566 14.99 26.10 -15.16
CA HIS A 566 13.54 26.16 -15.38
C HIS A 566 12.87 27.33 -14.64
N ALA A 567 11.67 27.70 -15.11
CA ALA A 567 10.92 28.85 -14.61
C ALA A 567 10.75 28.87 -13.08
N ASP A 568 10.38 27.74 -12.46
CA ASP A 568 10.13 27.69 -11.01
C ASP A 568 11.39 27.95 -10.16
N ALA A 569 12.56 27.50 -10.61
CA ALA A 569 13.82 27.83 -9.95
C ALA A 569 14.19 29.30 -10.16
N GLN A 570 13.93 29.85 -11.35
CA GLN A 570 14.13 31.27 -11.65
C GLN A 570 13.16 32.19 -10.88
N GLU A 571 11.98 31.70 -10.49
CA GLU A 571 11.06 32.37 -9.56
C GLU A 571 11.59 32.43 -8.10
N GLY A 572 12.70 31.72 -7.81
CA GLY A 572 13.39 31.78 -6.52
C GLY A 572 13.11 30.60 -5.58
N TRP A 573 12.40 29.57 -6.04
CA TRP A 573 12.20 28.37 -5.24
C TRP A 573 13.49 27.54 -5.14
N PRO A 574 13.95 27.17 -3.93
CA PRO A 574 15.28 26.59 -3.74
C PRO A 574 15.33 25.08 -4.05
N ALA A 575 14.20 24.38 -4.02
CA ALA A 575 14.12 22.94 -4.27
C ALA A 575 12.67 22.50 -4.52
N ILE A 576 12.51 21.36 -5.21
CA ILE A 576 11.23 20.64 -5.35
C ILE A 576 10.62 20.23 -4.01
N TYR A 577 11.43 20.11 -2.95
CA TYR A 577 10.98 19.74 -1.61
C TYR A 577 10.58 20.94 -0.73
N ASP A 578 10.63 22.17 -1.27
CA ASP A 578 10.22 23.33 -0.51
C ASP A 578 8.72 23.24 -0.16
N ARG A 579 8.41 23.26 1.14
CA ARG A 579 7.05 23.04 1.63
C ARG A 579 6.09 24.13 1.15
N ALA A 580 6.53 25.39 1.12
CA ALA A 580 5.68 26.50 0.70
C ALA A 580 5.42 26.47 -0.82
N TYR A 581 6.41 26.06 -1.62
CA TYR A 581 6.25 25.81 -3.04
C TYR A 581 5.19 24.74 -3.32
N LEU A 582 5.33 23.57 -2.70
CA LEU A 582 4.39 22.46 -2.90
C LEU A 582 2.98 22.84 -2.44
N GLN A 583 2.84 23.49 -1.27
CA GLN A 583 1.54 23.93 -0.76
C GLN A 583 0.86 24.96 -1.68
N LYS A 584 1.61 25.92 -2.23
CA LYS A 584 1.08 26.91 -3.17
C LYS A 584 0.49 26.27 -4.44
N ASN A 585 1.05 25.15 -4.90
CA ASN A 585 0.64 24.52 -6.15
C ASN A 585 -0.49 23.47 -5.99
N ILE A 586 -0.97 23.20 -4.77
CA ILE A 586 -2.15 22.34 -4.55
C ILE A 586 -3.39 22.96 -5.23
N ALA A 587 -3.63 24.25 -4.99
CA ALA A 587 -4.67 25.05 -5.65
C ALA A 587 -4.02 26.22 -6.42
N GLY A 588 -3.07 25.87 -7.28
CA GLY A 588 -2.26 26.81 -8.05
C GLY A 588 -1.45 26.11 -9.15
N GLY A 589 -0.77 26.89 -9.99
CA GLY A 589 0.07 26.38 -11.06
C GLY A 589 -0.70 25.73 -12.21
N GLU A 590 -0.14 24.67 -12.79
CA GLU A 590 -0.75 23.95 -13.92
C GLU A 590 -2.13 23.39 -13.52
N GLY A 591 -3.17 23.70 -14.29
CA GLY A 591 -4.54 23.26 -14.01
C GLY A 591 -5.36 24.14 -13.10
N PHE A 592 -4.76 25.22 -12.58
CA PHE A 592 -5.45 26.24 -11.80
C PHE A 592 -5.19 27.63 -12.38
N ASP A 593 -3.93 28.05 -12.40
CA ASP A 593 -3.54 29.37 -12.89
C ASP A 593 -3.35 29.36 -14.42
N TRP A 594 -2.79 28.27 -14.95
CA TRP A 594 -2.37 28.17 -16.35
C TRP A 594 -2.39 26.72 -16.86
N PHE A 595 -2.27 26.54 -18.18
CA PHE A 595 -2.10 25.26 -18.85
C PHE A 595 -1.08 25.37 -20.00
N TYR A 596 -0.64 24.23 -20.53
CA TYR A 596 0.18 24.18 -21.75
C TYR A 596 -0.71 23.88 -22.96
N ALA A 597 -0.67 24.75 -23.98
CA ALA A 597 -1.50 24.58 -25.19
C ALA A 597 -0.93 23.54 -26.16
N SER A 598 0.34 23.18 -26.01
CA SER A 598 1.01 22.17 -26.82
C SER A 598 2.22 21.56 -26.09
N ASP A 599 2.74 20.44 -26.60
CA ASP A 599 4.01 19.89 -26.11
C ASP A 599 5.19 20.82 -26.35
N THR A 600 5.12 21.66 -27.39
CA THR A 600 6.14 22.69 -27.64
C THR A 600 6.11 23.76 -26.56
N ASP A 601 4.92 24.22 -26.17
CA ASP A 601 4.74 25.17 -25.08
C ASP A 601 5.17 24.56 -23.74
N ARG A 602 4.86 23.28 -23.51
CA ARG A 602 5.36 22.54 -22.34
C ARG A 602 6.87 22.50 -22.33
N ALA A 603 7.53 22.14 -23.44
CA ALA A 603 8.98 22.10 -23.51
C ALA A 603 9.61 23.48 -23.21
N ALA A 604 9.01 24.55 -23.73
CA ALA A 604 9.48 25.93 -23.57
C ALA A 604 9.00 26.65 -22.29
N GLN A 605 8.19 26.01 -21.45
CA GLN A 605 7.50 26.63 -20.29
C GLN A 605 6.66 27.87 -20.66
N VAL A 606 6.01 27.83 -21.83
CA VAL A 606 5.02 28.84 -22.24
C VAL A 606 3.69 28.55 -21.55
N ARG A 607 3.48 29.18 -20.40
CA ARG A 607 2.31 28.99 -19.53
C ARG A 607 1.16 29.88 -19.98
N THR A 608 0.08 29.29 -20.51
CA THR A 608 -1.11 30.03 -20.95
C THR A 608 -2.10 30.17 -19.80
N PRO A 609 -2.51 31.39 -19.40
CA PRO A 609 -3.47 31.58 -18.31
C PRO A 609 -4.81 30.88 -18.56
N ILE A 610 -5.38 30.27 -17.52
CA ILE A 610 -6.75 29.75 -17.57
C ILE A 610 -7.72 30.90 -17.31
N THR A 611 -8.50 31.26 -18.33
CA THR A 611 -9.55 32.28 -18.29
C THR A 611 -10.73 31.85 -19.14
N ASP A 612 -11.94 32.22 -18.71
CA ASP A 612 -13.20 32.08 -19.45
C ASP A 612 -13.59 33.38 -20.18
N GLY A 613 -12.73 34.40 -20.11
CA GLY A 613 -12.90 35.69 -20.75
C GLY A 613 -14.04 36.51 -20.17
N VAL A 614 -15.24 36.37 -20.76
CA VAL A 614 -16.35 37.31 -20.57
C VAL A 614 -17.12 37.08 -19.26
N TYR A 615 -17.17 35.85 -18.75
CA TYR A 615 -18.07 35.49 -17.64
C TYR A 615 -17.40 35.59 -16.27
N GLY A 616 -16.07 35.59 -16.18
CA GLY A 616 -15.34 35.69 -14.92
C GLY A 616 -15.41 34.43 -14.05
N GLU A 617 -15.71 33.29 -14.67
CA GLU A 617 -15.87 31.95 -14.11
C GLU A 617 -14.77 30.99 -14.59
N PRO A 618 -13.47 31.32 -14.44
CA PRO A 618 -12.38 30.46 -14.93
C PRO A 618 -12.34 29.09 -14.25
N TRP A 619 -12.98 28.94 -13.09
CA TRP A 619 -13.05 27.69 -12.32
C TRP A 619 -13.66 26.53 -13.12
N VAL A 620 -14.54 26.79 -14.10
CA VAL A 620 -15.14 25.74 -14.95
C VAL A 620 -14.12 25.02 -15.84
N PHE A 621 -12.92 25.58 -15.97
CA PHE A 621 -11.80 25.02 -16.74
C PHE A 621 -10.63 24.56 -15.85
N ARG A 622 -10.74 24.72 -14.53
CA ARG A 622 -9.67 24.42 -13.57
C ARG A 622 -9.92 23.08 -12.89
N TYR A 623 -9.30 22.02 -13.40
CA TYR A 623 -9.38 20.71 -12.77
C TYR A 623 -8.76 20.64 -11.37
N LYS A 624 -8.03 21.66 -10.91
CA LYS A 624 -7.55 21.76 -9.52
C LYS A 624 -8.50 22.54 -8.60
N ASP A 625 -9.49 23.25 -9.15
CA ASP A 625 -10.34 24.17 -8.40
C ASP A 625 -11.56 23.47 -7.80
N LEU A 626 -11.29 22.48 -6.94
CA LEU A 626 -12.32 21.70 -6.26
C LEU A 626 -13.24 22.57 -5.41
N TRP A 627 -12.71 23.64 -4.81
CA TRP A 627 -13.48 24.50 -3.93
C TRP A 627 -14.54 25.27 -4.70
N ASN A 628 -14.16 26.01 -5.75
CA ASN A 628 -15.12 26.81 -6.52
C ASN A 628 -16.05 25.95 -7.39
N TRP A 629 -15.63 24.73 -7.76
CA TRP A 629 -16.53 23.78 -8.41
C TRP A 629 -17.68 23.34 -7.49
N TRP A 630 -17.43 23.22 -6.18
CA TRP A 630 -18.42 22.72 -5.22
C TRP A 630 -19.26 23.82 -4.55
N SER A 631 -18.70 25.03 -4.37
CA SER A 631 -19.33 26.15 -3.65
C SER A 631 -20.24 26.98 -4.54
#